data_AF-A0A928JPG2-F1
#
_entry.id   AF-A0A928JPG2-F1
#
_cell.length_a   1.000
_cell.length_b   1.000
_cell.length_c   1.000
_cell.angle_alpha   90.00
_cell.angle_beta   90.00
_cell.angle_gamma   90.00
#
_symmetry.space_group_name_H-M   'P 1'
#
loop_
_entity.id
_entity.type
_entity.pdbx_description
1 polymer ?
#
loop_
_entity_poly.entity_id
_entity_poly.type
_entity_poly.pdbx_seq_one_letter_code
_entity_poly.pdbx_strand_id
1 'polypeptide(L)'
;MKNFKKVIIMCLAMVLVASLAIAGTIAYLTDTDSKTNVMTVGSVKIEQIEQEYNEAGELVDFTQAKPLMPYVGTLGWKNTTEANGAYRSFTMNNVVDKYVSVTNTGKSDAYVRTVFAFEMGEYATVDAFRYNVIGVSTNAENGAEFDFDGTWNWGTPFVAVIDGENYMVWEAVHSAAVAPKTTTIPSLLQVYMNKNCDNEEVTKVDGNENGTYDILVLSQAVQAAGFDSAEAALTEAFGKVEDNAVAWFSGDDFELPVVVRESTAVNAALKDGKDVYFADDISAPLANGSIYGTPTAITQKNGGVIDGKGNELVVETTAYNAYAIETYGGTIKNLSIKTAMGRGIVISSPTSDILIENVVIDGPGYALNTTEYGAKNLVVNNSTINGWTSLAGLASVTFNNTSFGENSAKYWQNMGYGKHYDCLIRPYCGVEFNSCVFEEEYCLLLDSLGAGQKIILNNCTTNGTKITASNYESYITIELPAGRTLADCVIFK
;
A
#
# COMPACT_ATOMS: atom_id res chain seq x y z
N MET A 1 -22.57 46.08 73.74
CA MET A 1 -22.84 45.37 72.46
C MET A 1 -22.73 43.86 72.65
N LYS A 2 -23.81 43.14 73.04
CA LYS A 2 -23.78 41.66 73.13
C LYS A 2 -25.01 40.96 72.52
N ASN A 3 -26.08 41.70 72.18
CA ASN A 3 -27.33 41.12 71.67
C ASN A 3 -27.58 41.31 70.16
N PHE A 4 -26.78 42.12 69.45
CA PHE A 4 -26.96 42.35 68.00
C PHE A 4 -26.40 41.20 67.12
N LYS A 5 -25.41 40.44 67.61
CA LYS A 5 -24.84 39.27 66.90
C LYS A 5 -25.75 38.03 66.92
N LYS A 6 -26.66 37.89 67.89
CA LYS A 6 -27.56 36.73 68.01
C LYS A 6 -28.78 36.80 67.06
N VAL A 7 -29.24 38.01 66.72
CA VAL A 7 -30.40 38.22 65.83
C VAL A 7 -30.04 37.94 64.37
N ILE A 8 -28.84 38.29 63.93
CA ILE A 8 -28.37 38.05 62.55
C ILE A 8 -28.13 36.56 62.27
N ILE A 9 -27.61 35.80 63.25
CA ILE A 9 -27.36 34.36 63.11
C ILE A 9 -28.67 33.55 63.04
N MET A 10 -29.72 34.00 63.74
CA MET A 10 -31.03 33.32 63.74
C MET A 10 -31.79 33.53 62.41
N CYS A 11 -31.66 34.71 61.78
CA CYS A 11 -32.25 34.97 60.46
C CYS A 11 -31.53 34.21 59.32
N LEU A 12 -30.20 34.04 59.39
CA LEU A 12 -29.44 33.25 58.42
C LEU A 12 -29.73 31.74 58.52
N ALA A 13 -30.01 31.22 59.72
CA ALA A 13 -30.36 29.81 59.92
C ALA A 13 -31.80 29.48 59.44
N MET A 14 -32.73 30.42 59.55
CA MET A 14 -34.13 30.21 59.13
C MET A 14 -34.29 30.19 57.60
N VAL A 15 -33.44 30.93 56.87
CA VAL A 15 -33.39 30.90 55.40
C VAL A 15 -32.76 29.60 54.87
N LEU A 16 -31.88 28.95 55.65
CA LEU A 16 -31.23 27.69 55.26
C LEU A 16 -32.12 26.44 55.47
N VAL A 17 -33.12 26.50 56.35
CA VAL A 17 -34.03 25.37 56.64
C VAL A 17 -35.26 25.38 55.72
N ALA A 18 -35.65 26.53 55.17
CA ALA A 18 -36.78 26.63 54.23
C ALA A 18 -36.47 26.10 52.81
N SER A 19 -35.19 25.96 52.43
CA SER A 19 -34.79 25.43 51.12
C SER A 19 -34.64 23.90 51.06
N LEU A 20 -34.73 23.21 52.21
CA LEU A 20 -34.56 21.74 52.29
C LEU A 20 -35.88 20.95 52.27
N ALA A 21 -37.04 21.62 52.23
CA ALA A 21 -38.34 20.96 52.37
C ALA A 21 -39.16 20.78 51.07
N ILE A 22 -38.64 21.19 49.89
CA ILE A 22 -39.38 21.05 48.61
C ILE A 22 -38.49 20.41 47.53
N ALA A 23 -38.10 19.16 47.76
CA ALA A 23 -37.78 18.20 46.70
C ALA A 23 -37.63 16.81 47.35
N GLY A 24 -38.75 16.22 47.76
CA GLY A 24 -38.78 14.79 48.04
C GLY A 24 -38.67 14.02 46.72
N THR A 25 -37.45 13.70 46.30
CA THR A 25 -37.21 12.67 45.29
C THR A 25 -37.00 11.34 46.01
N ILE A 26 -37.90 10.40 45.72
CA ILE A 26 -37.84 8.99 46.08
C ILE A 26 -36.49 8.44 45.60
N ALA A 27 -35.65 7.98 46.53
CA ALA A 27 -34.46 7.21 46.16
C ALA A 27 -34.93 5.81 45.72
N TYR A 28 -34.99 5.55 44.41
CA TYR A 28 -35.02 4.18 43.90
C TYR A 28 -33.59 3.66 43.87
N LEU A 29 -33.31 2.64 44.70
CA LEU A 29 -32.08 1.86 44.57
C LEU A 29 -32.17 1.06 43.27
N THR A 30 -31.54 1.55 42.22
CA THR A 30 -31.44 0.90 40.92
C THR A 30 -29.96 0.68 40.61
N ASP A 31 -29.66 -0.46 39.99
CA ASP A 31 -28.30 -0.87 39.63
C ASP A 31 -28.29 -1.20 38.13
N THR A 32 -27.20 -0.87 37.44
CA THR A 32 -27.00 -1.14 36.01
C THR A 32 -25.57 -1.60 35.81
N ASP A 33 -25.38 -2.85 35.39
CA ASP A 33 -24.07 -3.42 35.07
C ASP A 33 -23.95 -3.56 33.54
N SER A 34 -22.91 -2.97 32.96
CA SER A 34 -22.63 -3.05 31.52
C SER A 34 -21.19 -3.52 31.32
N LYS A 35 -21.01 -4.48 30.40
CA LYS A 35 -19.70 -5.00 30.03
C LYS A 35 -19.43 -4.79 28.55
N THR A 36 -18.31 -4.15 28.26
CA THR A 36 -17.76 -4.06 26.91
C THR A 36 -17.02 -5.36 26.62
N ASN A 37 -17.52 -6.15 25.67
CA ASN A 37 -16.80 -7.29 25.12
C ASN A 37 -16.00 -6.79 23.92
N VAL A 38 -14.68 -6.79 24.03
CA VAL A 38 -13.77 -6.41 22.95
C VAL A 38 -13.21 -7.68 22.33
N MET A 39 -13.33 -7.82 21.00
CA MET A 39 -12.65 -8.85 20.22
C MET A 39 -11.53 -8.23 19.40
N THR A 40 -10.41 -8.94 19.21
CA THR A 40 -9.36 -8.55 18.27
C THR A 40 -9.75 -9.01 16.86
N VAL A 41 -9.60 -8.15 15.86
CA VAL A 41 -9.75 -8.51 14.44
C VAL A 41 -8.41 -8.99 13.87
N GLY A 42 -8.44 -10.12 13.14
CA GLY A 42 -7.28 -10.66 12.45
C GLY A 42 -7.05 -9.99 11.09
N SER A 43 -5.84 -10.16 10.54
CA SER A 43 -5.54 -9.82 9.15
C SER A 43 -4.40 -10.69 8.64
N VAL A 44 -4.49 -11.10 7.38
CA VAL A 44 -3.40 -11.78 6.67
C VAL A 44 -2.86 -10.80 5.65
N LYS A 45 -1.56 -10.56 5.71
CA LYS A 45 -0.82 -9.73 4.76
C LYS A 45 0.59 -10.29 4.68
N ILE A 46 1.13 -10.37 3.48
CA ILE A 46 2.49 -10.86 3.26
C ILE A 46 3.30 -9.89 2.41
N GLU A 47 4.61 -10.02 2.52
CA GLU A 47 5.60 -9.40 1.66
C GLU A 47 6.52 -10.50 1.13
N GLN A 48 6.63 -10.60 -0.20
CA GLN A 48 7.59 -11.47 -0.87
C GLN A 48 8.94 -10.75 -0.93
N ILE A 49 10.01 -11.44 -0.54
CA ILE A 49 11.36 -10.90 -0.46
C ILE A 49 12.25 -11.75 -1.37
N GLU A 50 13.00 -11.10 -2.26
CA GLU A 50 13.90 -11.75 -3.21
C GLU A 50 15.31 -11.18 -3.05
N GLN A 51 16.26 -12.02 -2.64
CA GLN A 51 17.59 -11.60 -2.19
C GLN A 51 18.73 -12.42 -2.79
N GLU A 52 19.94 -11.89 -2.63
CA GLU A 52 21.21 -12.51 -2.99
C GLU A 52 22.29 -12.18 -1.96
N TYR A 53 23.34 -13.00 -1.87
CA TYR A 53 24.52 -12.60 -1.09
C TYR A 53 25.42 -11.68 -1.91
N ASN A 54 25.83 -10.57 -1.31
CA ASN A 54 26.89 -9.71 -1.85
C ASN A 54 28.30 -10.32 -1.57
N GLU A 55 29.36 -9.68 -2.08
CA GLU A 55 30.75 -10.12 -1.86
C GLU A 55 31.17 -10.13 -0.38
N ALA A 56 30.52 -9.31 0.46
CA ALA A 56 30.74 -9.28 1.91
C ALA A 56 30.01 -10.41 2.66
N GLY A 57 29.18 -11.19 1.97
CA GLY A 57 28.39 -12.28 2.55
C GLY A 57 27.11 -11.81 3.25
N GLU A 58 26.60 -10.63 2.92
CA GLU A 58 25.35 -10.07 3.44
C GLU A 58 24.21 -10.30 2.43
N LEU A 59 23.00 -10.59 2.93
CA LEU A 59 21.80 -10.65 2.09
C LEU A 59 21.39 -9.23 1.69
N VAL A 60 21.28 -9.01 0.39
CA VAL A 60 20.81 -7.77 -0.24
C VAL A 60 19.71 -8.08 -1.25
N ASP A 61 18.97 -7.07 -1.71
CA ASP A 61 17.96 -7.27 -2.75
C ASP A 61 18.57 -7.93 -4.00
N PHE A 62 17.80 -8.81 -4.63
CA PHE A 62 18.22 -9.47 -5.85
C PHE A 62 18.42 -8.46 -7.00
N THR A 63 19.56 -8.53 -7.66
CA THR A 63 19.84 -7.72 -8.84
C THR A 63 19.27 -8.40 -10.09
N GLN A 64 18.38 -7.72 -10.80
CA GLN A 64 17.76 -8.25 -12.03
C GLN A 64 18.76 -8.39 -13.19
N ALA A 65 18.40 -9.20 -14.19
CA ALA A 65 19.18 -9.42 -15.42
C ALA A 65 20.63 -9.90 -15.16
N LYS A 66 20.83 -10.68 -14.10
CA LYS A 66 22.12 -11.33 -13.85
C LYS A 66 22.47 -12.31 -14.97
N PRO A 67 23.74 -12.35 -15.41
CA PRO A 67 24.17 -13.36 -16.38
C PRO A 67 23.97 -14.77 -15.82
N LEU A 68 23.14 -15.57 -16.49
CA LEU A 68 22.98 -16.99 -16.21
C LEU A 68 23.86 -17.77 -17.18
N MET A 69 24.91 -18.37 -16.66
CA MET A 69 25.92 -19.11 -17.43
C MET A 69 25.97 -20.57 -16.98
N PRO A 70 26.42 -21.51 -17.83
CA PRO A 70 26.66 -22.88 -17.41
C PRO A 70 27.53 -22.95 -16.15
N TYR A 71 27.08 -23.70 -15.15
CA TYR A 71 27.82 -23.82 -13.89
C TYR A 71 29.17 -24.51 -14.12
N VAL A 72 30.20 -24.12 -13.37
CA VAL A 72 31.52 -24.75 -13.42
C VAL A 72 32.10 -25.01 -12.04
N GLY A 73 33.00 -25.98 -11.97
CA GLY A 73 33.66 -26.37 -10.72
C GLY A 73 33.11 -27.67 -10.14
N THR A 74 33.56 -27.98 -8.93
CA THR A 74 33.16 -29.18 -8.19
C THR A 74 31.99 -28.84 -7.28
N LEU A 75 31.02 -29.77 -7.19
CA LEU A 75 29.91 -29.64 -6.27
C LEU A 75 30.43 -29.44 -4.83
N GLY A 76 30.06 -28.31 -4.25
CA GLY A 76 30.37 -27.94 -2.87
C GLY A 76 29.18 -27.22 -2.25
N TRP A 77 29.23 -27.04 -0.94
CA TRP A 77 28.05 -26.68 -0.15
C TRP A 77 28.38 -25.64 0.91
N LYS A 78 27.52 -24.62 0.99
CA LYS A 78 27.51 -23.60 2.04
C LYS A 78 26.25 -23.79 2.87
N ASN A 79 26.43 -24.06 4.16
CA ASN A 79 25.32 -24.19 5.10
C ASN A 79 25.07 -22.83 5.77
N THR A 80 23.81 -22.42 5.83
CA THR A 80 23.35 -21.25 6.56
C THR A 80 22.37 -21.69 7.64
N THR A 81 22.49 -21.11 8.83
CA THR A 81 21.57 -21.38 9.94
C THR A 81 21.03 -20.07 10.48
N GLU A 82 19.71 -20.00 10.53
CA GLU A 82 18.91 -18.87 11.01
C GLU A 82 18.08 -19.30 12.22
N ALA A 83 17.46 -18.34 12.91
CA ALA A 83 16.66 -18.63 14.11
C ALA A 83 15.40 -19.47 13.81
N ASN A 84 14.88 -19.38 12.58
CA ASN A 84 13.65 -19.99 12.10
C ASN A 84 13.89 -21.21 11.20
N GLY A 85 15.14 -21.66 11.04
CA GLY A 85 15.51 -22.82 10.25
C GLY A 85 16.90 -22.70 9.65
N ALA A 86 17.20 -23.50 8.64
CA ALA A 86 18.49 -23.46 7.97
C ALA A 86 18.30 -23.81 6.50
N TYR A 87 19.34 -23.63 5.70
CA TYR A 87 19.33 -24.00 4.29
C TYR A 87 20.76 -24.17 3.79
N ARG A 88 20.89 -24.70 2.59
CA ARG A 88 22.18 -25.05 2.01
C ARG A 88 22.22 -24.68 0.54
N SER A 89 23.20 -23.86 0.17
CA SER A 89 23.44 -23.42 -1.19
C SER A 89 24.70 -24.07 -1.78
N PHE A 90 24.76 -24.16 -3.09
CA PHE A 90 25.91 -24.61 -3.85
C PHE A 90 27.02 -23.55 -3.84
N THR A 91 28.26 -24.02 -3.85
CA THR A 91 29.47 -23.18 -3.96
C THR A 91 30.13 -23.28 -5.34
N MET A 92 29.42 -23.82 -6.33
CA MET A 92 29.93 -23.88 -7.71
C MET A 92 29.97 -22.47 -8.32
N ASN A 93 30.80 -22.24 -9.32
CA ASN A 93 30.81 -20.96 -10.03
C ASN A 93 29.63 -20.88 -11.00
N ASN A 94 29.20 -19.64 -11.31
CA ASN A 94 28.08 -19.31 -12.18
C ASN A 94 26.70 -19.78 -11.70
N VAL A 95 26.58 -20.27 -10.47
CA VAL A 95 25.26 -20.41 -9.82
C VAL A 95 24.79 -19.02 -9.39
N VAL A 96 23.52 -18.72 -9.63
CA VAL A 96 22.92 -17.44 -9.28
C VAL A 96 22.16 -17.60 -7.97
N ASP A 97 22.58 -16.84 -6.97
CA ASP A 97 21.84 -16.71 -5.71
C ASP A 97 20.51 -16.02 -5.96
N LYS A 98 19.42 -16.71 -5.61
CA LYS A 98 18.04 -16.23 -5.75
C LYS A 98 17.23 -16.76 -4.57
N TYR A 99 17.41 -16.11 -3.43
CA TYR A 99 16.73 -16.48 -2.19
C TYR A 99 15.35 -15.85 -2.18
N VAL A 100 14.29 -16.65 -2.23
CA VAL A 100 12.92 -16.15 -2.15
C VAL A 100 12.30 -16.52 -0.82
N SER A 101 11.94 -15.53 -0.01
CA SER A 101 11.30 -15.71 1.30
C SER A 101 10.01 -14.89 1.40
N VAL A 102 9.22 -15.14 2.44
CA VAL A 102 7.96 -14.43 2.67
C VAL A 102 7.91 -13.94 4.12
N THR A 103 7.59 -12.66 4.31
CA THR A 103 7.29 -12.08 5.62
C THR A 103 5.79 -11.99 5.83
N ASN A 104 5.26 -12.55 6.91
CA ASN A 104 3.89 -12.28 7.34
C ASN A 104 3.83 -10.92 8.04
N THR A 105 3.38 -9.89 7.33
CA THR A 105 3.19 -8.52 7.86
C THR A 105 1.79 -8.31 8.46
N GLY A 106 0.95 -9.34 8.43
CA GLY A 106 -0.38 -9.37 9.02
C GLY A 106 -0.38 -9.48 10.56
N LYS A 107 -1.58 -9.70 11.11
CA LYS A 107 -1.83 -9.81 12.57
C LYS A 107 -2.20 -11.23 13.00
N SER A 108 -2.37 -12.16 12.06
CA SER A 108 -2.75 -13.54 12.31
C SER A 108 -1.73 -14.50 11.72
N ASP A 109 -1.57 -15.66 12.34
CA ASP A 109 -0.80 -16.77 11.76
C ASP A 109 -1.39 -17.12 10.39
N ALA A 110 -0.50 -17.31 9.41
CA ALA A 110 -0.90 -17.53 8.03
C ALA A 110 -0.19 -18.76 7.45
N TYR A 111 -0.94 -19.60 6.74
CA TYR A 111 -0.33 -20.56 5.83
C TYR A 111 0.10 -19.83 4.57
N VAL A 112 1.28 -20.17 4.06
CA VAL A 112 1.95 -19.48 2.96
C VAL A 112 2.38 -20.50 1.91
N ARG A 113 2.20 -20.13 0.64
CA ARG A 113 2.89 -20.77 -0.49
C ARG A 113 3.58 -19.74 -1.37
N THR A 114 4.60 -20.19 -2.07
CA THR A 114 5.19 -19.47 -3.20
C THR A 114 5.11 -20.36 -4.43
N VAL A 115 4.59 -19.80 -5.52
CA VAL A 115 4.49 -20.44 -6.83
C VAL A 115 5.52 -19.79 -7.73
N PHE A 116 6.32 -20.62 -8.38
CA PHE A 116 7.33 -20.21 -9.33
C PHE A 116 6.91 -20.66 -10.72
N ALA A 117 7.10 -19.83 -11.74
CA ALA A 117 7.06 -20.22 -13.14
C ALA A 117 8.43 -19.93 -13.75
N PHE A 118 9.15 -20.97 -14.13
CA PHE A 118 10.47 -20.88 -14.75
C PHE A 118 10.32 -21.01 -16.26
N GLU A 119 10.77 -20.02 -17.03
CA GLU A 119 10.64 -20.03 -18.48
C GLU A 119 11.28 -21.29 -19.08
N MET A 120 10.60 -21.94 -20.01
CA MET A 120 11.07 -23.15 -20.67
C MET A 120 11.33 -22.94 -22.16
N GLY A 121 10.94 -21.81 -22.73
CA GLY A 121 10.91 -21.57 -24.17
C GLY A 121 10.44 -22.79 -24.98
N GLU A 122 11.31 -23.33 -25.84
CA GLU A 122 10.97 -24.44 -26.73
C GLU A 122 10.84 -25.82 -26.04
N TYR A 123 11.22 -25.95 -24.76
CA TYR A 123 11.16 -27.23 -24.06
C TYR A 123 9.72 -27.62 -23.66
N ALA A 124 9.28 -28.79 -24.12
CA ALA A 124 7.89 -29.25 -23.93
C ALA A 124 7.66 -30.10 -22.67
N THR A 125 8.71 -30.49 -21.92
CA THR A 125 8.57 -31.35 -20.73
C THR A 125 9.48 -30.89 -19.61
N VAL A 126 9.00 -31.01 -18.37
CA VAL A 126 9.77 -30.65 -17.17
C VAL A 126 11.09 -31.41 -17.11
N ASP A 127 11.11 -32.72 -17.41
CA ASP A 127 12.34 -33.52 -17.29
C ASP A 127 13.41 -33.11 -18.30
N ALA A 128 13.01 -32.80 -19.54
CA ALA A 128 13.94 -32.33 -20.56
C ALA A 128 14.60 -31.01 -20.14
N PHE A 129 13.82 -30.12 -19.50
CA PHE A 129 14.27 -28.81 -19.06
C PHE A 129 15.06 -28.85 -17.74
N ARG A 130 14.42 -29.28 -16.65
CA ARG A 130 14.92 -29.15 -15.28
C ARG A 130 16.23 -29.88 -15.03
N TYR A 131 16.41 -31.05 -15.65
CA TYR A 131 17.59 -31.87 -15.40
C TYR A 131 18.74 -31.58 -16.38
N ASN A 132 18.44 -31.08 -17.58
CA ASN A 132 19.44 -30.93 -18.63
C ASN A 132 19.78 -29.47 -18.93
N VAL A 133 18.96 -28.51 -18.51
CA VAL A 133 19.04 -27.11 -18.96
C VAL A 133 19.11 -26.15 -17.78
N ILE A 134 18.00 -25.87 -17.09
CA ILE A 134 17.99 -25.00 -15.92
C ILE A 134 17.62 -25.80 -14.68
N GLY A 135 18.55 -25.87 -13.73
CA GLY A 135 18.33 -26.44 -12.42
C GLY A 135 18.11 -25.37 -11.37
N VAL A 136 17.45 -25.77 -10.27
CA VAL A 136 17.22 -24.90 -9.12
C VAL A 136 17.55 -25.62 -7.83
N SER A 137 18.04 -24.87 -6.86
CA SER A 137 18.23 -25.32 -5.48
C SER A 137 17.06 -24.88 -4.62
N THR A 138 16.46 -25.82 -3.90
CA THR A 138 15.23 -25.61 -3.11
C THR A 138 15.43 -26.02 -1.65
N ASN A 139 14.75 -25.32 -0.75
CA ASN A 139 14.74 -25.65 0.67
C ASN A 139 13.63 -26.65 1.02
N ALA A 140 13.81 -27.92 0.65
CA ALA A 140 12.75 -28.94 0.76
C ALA A 140 12.74 -29.69 2.10
N GLU A 141 11.54 -29.90 2.65
CA GLU A 141 11.28 -30.80 3.78
C GLU A 141 11.47 -32.26 3.30
N ASN A 142 12.40 -33.01 3.92
CA ASN A 142 12.76 -34.41 3.59
C ASN A 142 13.66 -34.66 2.36
N GLY A 143 14.65 -33.80 2.11
CA GLY A 143 15.73 -34.11 1.17
C GLY A 143 16.67 -35.23 1.68
N ALA A 144 16.31 -36.50 1.47
CA ALA A 144 17.11 -37.69 1.84
C ALA A 144 18.54 -37.70 1.22
N GLU A 145 18.82 -36.79 0.29
CA GLU A 145 20.07 -36.67 -0.44
C GLU A 145 21.05 -35.64 0.19
N PHE A 146 20.64 -34.84 1.19
CA PHE A 146 21.40 -33.66 1.63
C PHE A 146 21.52 -33.37 3.16
N ASP A 147 21.13 -34.28 4.06
CA ASP A 147 21.32 -34.15 5.54
C ASP A 147 20.83 -32.79 6.12
N PHE A 148 19.67 -32.29 5.67
CA PHE A 148 19.11 -31.03 6.15
C PHE A 148 17.56 -31.04 6.13
N ASP A 149 16.92 -30.59 7.22
CA ASP A 149 15.45 -30.55 7.37
C ASP A 149 14.92 -29.19 6.90
N GLY A 150 14.64 -29.06 5.59
CA GLY A 150 14.00 -27.87 5.05
C GLY A 150 12.57 -27.68 5.55
N THR A 151 12.02 -26.46 5.40
CA THR A 151 10.67 -26.13 5.91
C THR A 151 9.62 -25.98 4.81
N TRP A 152 9.95 -26.29 3.56
CA TRP A 152 9.01 -26.17 2.44
C TRP A 152 8.71 -27.52 1.80
N ASN A 153 7.42 -27.78 1.62
CA ASN A 153 6.92 -28.91 0.84
C ASN A 153 6.81 -28.48 -0.62
N TRP A 154 7.70 -29.01 -1.45
CA TRP A 154 7.69 -28.75 -2.88
C TRP A 154 6.87 -29.81 -3.60
N GLY A 155 5.86 -29.37 -4.36
CA GLY A 155 4.95 -30.25 -5.09
C GLY A 155 5.62 -30.94 -6.30
N THR A 156 4.80 -31.53 -7.17
CA THR A 156 5.29 -31.99 -8.49
C THR A 156 5.19 -30.84 -9.49
N PRO A 157 6.29 -30.44 -10.14
CA PRO A 157 6.24 -29.40 -11.17
C PRO A 157 5.47 -29.87 -12.41
N PHE A 158 4.87 -28.93 -13.13
CA PHE A 158 4.15 -29.19 -14.39
C PHE A 158 4.41 -28.09 -15.41
N VAL A 159 4.08 -28.35 -16.68
CA VAL A 159 4.19 -27.35 -17.76
C VAL A 159 2.89 -26.55 -17.86
N ALA A 160 3.00 -25.23 -17.87
CA ALA A 160 1.91 -24.31 -18.19
C ALA A 160 2.29 -23.43 -19.37
N VAL A 161 1.32 -23.08 -20.22
CA VAL A 161 1.52 -22.10 -21.29
C VAL A 161 1.01 -20.75 -20.79
N ILE A 162 1.92 -19.83 -20.50
CA ILE A 162 1.63 -18.50 -19.96
C ILE A 162 1.97 -17.50 -21.07
N ASP A 163 0.97 -16.74 -21.51
CA ASP A 163 1.09 -15.73 -22.57
C ASP A 163 1.73 -16.21 -23.88
N GLY A 164 1.54 -17.50 -24.18
CA GLY A 164 2.05 -18.14 -25.40
C GLY A 164 3.33 -18.95 -25.19
N GLU A 165 4.00 -18.78 -24.06
CA GLU A 165 5.29 -19.41 -23.75
C GLU A 165 5.18 -20.54 -22.73
N ASN A 166 6.04 -21.55 -22.84
CA ASN A 166 6.07 -22.65 -21.88
C ASN A 166 6.80 -22.22 -20.61
N TYR A 167 6.23 -22.57 -19.47
CA TYR A 167 6.85 -22.41 -18.16
C TYR A 167 6.74 -23.70 -17.34
N MET A 168 7.79 -24.00 -16.59
CA MET A 168 7.76 -25.00 -15.53
C MET A 168 7.20 -24.33 -14.28
N VAL A 169 5.96 -24.66 -13.94
CA VAL A 169 5.31 -24.17 -12.73
C VAL A 169 5.61 -25.12 -11.57
N TRP A 170 6.06 -24.57 -10.45
CA TRP A 170 6.40 -25.34 -9.26
C TRP A 170 5.97 -24.64 -7.97
N GLU A 171 5.19 -25.34 -7.15
CA GLU A 171 4.66 -24.83 -5.88
C GLU A 171 5.53 -25.27 -4.70
N ALA A 172 5.81 -24.32 -3.82
CA ALA A 172 6.41 -24.52 -2.50
C ALA A 172 5.43 -24.09 -1.41
N VAL A 173 5.01 -25.01 -0.55
CA VAL A 173 4.11 -24.75 0.59
C VAL A 173 4.91 -24.77 1.89
N HIS A 174 4.84 -23.72 2.69
CA HIS A 174 5.54 -23.71 3.98
C HIS A 174 4.89 -24.72 4.93
N SER A 175 5.71 -25.57 5.55
CA SER A 175 5.32 -26.70 6.40
C SER A 175 4.48 -26.31 7.63
N ALA A 176 4.73 -25.11 8.16
CA ALA A 176 4.02 -24.56 9.32
C ALA A 176 3.35 -23.22 9.01
N ALA A 177 2.36 -22.84 9.81
CA ALA A 177 1.84 -21.48 9.76
C ALA A 177 2.94 -20.48 10.16
N VAL A 178 3.06 -19.39 9.40
CA VAL A 178 4.01 -18.30 9.64
C VAL A 178 3.37 -17.30 10.59
N ALA A 179 3.98 -17.09 11.75
CA ALA A 179 3.50 -16.14 12.74
C ALA A 179 3.63 -14.68 12.25
N PRO A 180 2.82 -13.74 12.76
CA PRO A 180 2.99 -12.32 12.49
C PRO A 180 4.42 -11.83 12.69
N LYS A 181 4.85 -10.91 11.83
CA LYS A 181 6.19 -10.29 11.79
C LYS A 181 7.35 -11.27 11.63
N THR A 182 7.06 -12.51 11.22
CA THR A 182 8.08 -13.53 10.97
C THR A 182 8.31 -13.66 9.47
N THR A 183 9.58 -13.67 9.08
CA THR A 183 10.04 -14.04 7.74
C THR A 183 10.30 -15.54 7.71
N THR A 184 9.95 -16.23 6.63
CA THR A 184 10.33 -17.63 6.43
C THR A 184 11.82 -17.74 6.10
N ILE A 185 12.43 -18.90 6.33
CA ILE A 185 13.65 -19.22 5.55
C ILE A 185 13.29 -19.31 4.06
N PRO A 186 14.23 -19.06 3.13
CA PRO A 186 13.89 -19.00 1.72
C PRO A 186 13.39 -20.35 1.19
N SER A 187 12.38 -20.32 0.32
CA SER A 187 11.89 -21.49 -0.42
C SER A 187 12.85 -21.84 -1.55
N LEU A 188 13.06 -20.90 -2.49
CA LEU A 188 14.08 -20.98 -3.54
C LEU A 188 15.41 -20.45 -2.98
N LEU A 189 16.52 -21.09 -3.37
CA LEU A 189 17.86 -20.72 -2.92
C LEU A 189 18.72 -20.20 -4.07
N GLN A 190 18.76 -20.96 -5.18
CA GLN A 190 19.64 -20.68 -6.31
C GLN A 190 19.04 -21.18 -7.62
N VAL A 191 19.49 -20.58 -8.71
CA VAL A 191 19.19 -20.99 -10.09
C VAL A 191 20.51 -21.19 -10.81
N TYR A 192 20.61 -22.22 -11.64
CA TYR A 192 21.84 -22.51 -12.38
C TYR A 192 21.56 -23.16 -13.73
N MET A 193 22.36 -22.79 -14.73
CA MET A 193 22.32 -23.44 -16.04
C MET A 193 23.26 -24.64 -16.05
N ASN A 194 22.81 -25.76 -16.61
CA ASN A 194 23.57 -27.00 -16.69
C ASN A 194 24.90 -26.76 -17.41
N LYS A 195 25.99 -27.34 -16.88
CA LYS A 195 27.34 -27.23 -17.43
C LYS A 195 27.48 -27.71 -18.88
N ASN A 196 26.53 -28.50 -19.37
CA ASN A 196 26.54 -29.06 -20.71
C ASN A 196 25.73 -28.23 -21.72
N CYS A 197 25.03 -27.16 -21.30
CA CYS A 197 24.32 -26.29 -22.23
C CYS A 197 25.31 -25.58 -23.17
N ASP A 198 25.01 -25.62 -24.45
CA ASP A 198 25.64 -24.84 -25.49
C ASP A 198 24.73 -23.67 -25.94
N ASN A 199 25.18 -22.92 -26.95
CA ASN A 199 24.45 -21.74 -27.42
C ASN A 199 23.07 -22.08 -28.00
N GLU A 200 22.90 -23.27 -28.58
CA GLU A 200 21.60 -23.72 -29.10
C GLU A 200 20.61 -23.93 -27.94
N GLU A 201 21.03 -24.56 -26.84
CA GLU A 201 20.16 -24.69 -25.67
C GLU A 201 19.84 -23.34 -25.02
N VAL A 202 20.79 -22.41 -24.97
CA VAL A 202 20.54 -21.06 -24.42
C VAL A 202 19.49 -20.31 -25.24
N THR A 203 19.57 -20.35 -26.57
CA THR A 203 18.57 -19.71 -27.43
C THR A 203 17.18 -20.34 -27.26
N LYS A 204 17.09 -21.65 -27.02
CA LYS A 204 15.79 -22.33 -26.79
C LYS A 204 15.12 -21.95 -25.48
N VAL A 205 15.88 -21.50 -24.49
CA VAL A 205 15.34 -21.17 -23.15
C VAL A 205 14.70 -19.79 -23.12
N ASP A 206 15.21 -18.85 -23.92
CA ASP A 206 14.65 -17.50 -24.13
C ASP A 206 13.53 -17.58 -25.16
N GLY A 207 12.38 -18.14 -24.74
CA GLY A 207 11.26 -18.44 -25.63
C GLY A 207 10.52 -17.21 -26.13
N ASN A 208 10.43 -16.20 -25.26
CA ASN A 208 9.83 -14.91 -25.61
C ASN A 208 10.75 -13.98 -26.43
N GLU A 209 11.98 -14.43 -26.73
CA GLU A 209 13.01 -13.71 -27.49
C GLU A 209 13.32 -12.30 -26.92
N ASN A 210 13.19 -12.12 -25.60
CA ASN A 210 13.43 -10.84 -24.95
C ASN A 210 14.92 -10.63 -24.57
N GLY A 211 15.76 -11.65 -24.75
CA GLY A 211 17.19 -11.61 -24.45
C GLY A 211 17.52 -11.83 -22.97
N THR A 212 16.56 -12.27 -22.17
CA THR A 212 16.70 -12.59 -20.74
C THR A 212 16.09 -13.96 -20.43
N TYR A 213 16.24 -14.41 -19.18
CA TYR A 213 15.63 -15.64 -18.70
C TYR A 213 14.66 -15.28 -17.58
N ASP A 214 13.38 -15.58 -17.79
CA ASP A 214 12.34 -15.14 -16.90
C ASP A 214 11.99 -16.17 -15.82
N ILE A 215 11.83 -15.65 -14.59
CA ILE A 215 11.32 -16.40 -13.45
C ILE A 215 10.19 -15.57 -12.84
N LEU A 216 8.97 -16.06 -12.99
CA LEU A 216 7.78 -15.46 -12.41
C LEU A 216 7.59 -16.01 -11.00
N VAL A 217 7.37 -15.14 -10.01
CA VAL A 217 7.26 -15.53 -8.61
C VAL A 217 6.02 -14.89 -7.97
N LEU A 218 5.14 -15.74 -7.44
CA LEU A 218 3.91 -15.32 -6.76
C LEU A 218 3.79 -15.98 -5.40
N SER A 219 3.76 -15.19 -4.34
CA SER A 219 3.48 -15.67 -2.99
C SER A 219 2.04 -15.39 -2.59
N GLN A 220 1.41 -16.35 -1.91
CA GLN A 220 0.03 -16.30 -1.44
C GLN A 220 -0.05 -16.71 0.02
N ALA A 221 -0.98 -16.13 0.77
CA ALA A 221 -1.19 -16.45 2.16
C ALA A 221 -2.66 -16.40 2.58
N VAL A 222 -3.03 -17.32 3.46
CA VAL A 222 -4.37 -17.47 4.02
C VAL A 222 -4.26 -17.66 5.54
N GLN A 223 -5.29 -17.29 6.28
CA GLN A 223 -5.29 -17.48 7.73
C GLN A 223 -5.14 -18.96 8.09
N ALA A 224 -4.35 -19.26 9.12
CA ALA A 224 -4.21 -20.64 9.58
C ALA A 224 -5.42 -21.10 10.41
N ALA A 225 -6.05 -20.17 11.14
CA ALA A 225 -7.18 -20.47 11.99
C ALA A 225 -8.38 -21.02 11.19
N GLY A 226 -8.92 -22.15 11.64
CA GLY A 226 -10.08 -22.81 11.02
C GLY A 226 -9.74 -23.86 9.97
N PHE A 227 -8.46 -24.16 9.74
CA PHE A 227 -8.01 -25.19 8.81
C PHE A 227 -7.08 -26.21 9.49
N ASP A 228 -7.14 -27.46 9.03
CA ASP A 228 -6.33 -28.56 9.54
C ASP A 228 -4.95 -28.67 8.86
N SER A 229 -4.77 -28.06 7.67
CA SER A 229 -3.51 -28.07 6.93
C SER A 229 -3.36 -26.84 6.02
N ALA A 230 -2.10 -26.51 5.69
CA ALA A 230 -1.75 -25.44 4.77
C ALA A 230 -2.34 -25.66 3.37
N GLU A 231 -2.21 -26.88 2.84
CA GLU A 231 -2.70 -27.25 1.50
C GLU A 231 -4.21 -27.03 1.37
N ALA A 232 -4.98 -27.48 2.36
CA ALA A 232 -6.44 -27.31 2.36
C ALA A 232 -6.83 -25.82 2.43
N ALA A 233 -6.18 -25.05 3.29
CA ALA A 233 -6.45 -23.61 3.44
C ALA A 233 -6.15 -22.82 2.16
N LEU A 234 -4.97 -23.07 1.57
CA LEU A 234 -4.51 -22.35 0.37
C LEU A 234 -5.32 -22.73 -0.86
N THR A 235 -5.69 -24.00 -0.99
CA THR A 235 -6.57 -24.47 -2.07
C THR A 235 -7.98 -23.90 -1.92
N GLU A 236 -8.54 -23.83 -0.72
CA GLU A 236 -9.86 -23.23 -0.50
C GLU A 236 -9.85 -21.72 -0.83
N ALA A 237 -8.80 -21.00 -0.42
CA ALA A 237 -8.74 -19.55 -0.59
C ALA A 237 -8.44 -19.10 -2.02
N PHE A 238 -7.58 -19.83 -2.72
CA PHE A 238 -7.04 -19.39 -4.02
C PHE A 238 -7.31 -20.39 -5.14
N GLY A 239 -7.68 -21.63 -4.83
CA GLY A 239 -7.72 -22.73 -5.79
C GLY A 239 -6.37 -23.44 -5.92
N LYS A 240 -6.39 -24.54 -6.65
CA LYS A 240 -5.18 -25.31 -6.95
C LYS A 240 -4.31 -24.58 -7.96
N VAL A 241 -2.99 -24.75 -7.85
CA VAL A 241 -2.03 -24.14 -8.77
C VAL A 241 -2.19 -24.66 -10.19
N GLU A 242 -2.39 -25.98 -10.36
CA GLU A 242 -2.58 -26.63 -11.67
C GLU A 242 -3.73 -26.03 -12.49
N ASP A 243 -4.79 -25.58 -11.80
CA ASP A 243 -5.98 -25.03 -12.45
C ASP A 243 -5.87 -23.54 -12.75
N ASN A 244 -4.99 -22.80 -12.06
CA ASN A 244 -5.02 -21.34 -12.03
C ASN A 244 -3.70 -20.66 -12.41
N ALA A 245 -2.57 -21.37 -12.46
CA ALA A 245 -1.25 -20.78 -12.69
C ALA A 245 -1.19 -19.92 -13.96
N VAL A 246 -1.81 -20.38 -15.06
CA VAL A 246 -1.90 -19.59 -16.29
C VAL A 246 -2.56 -18.24 -16.03
N ALA A 247 -3.74 -18.22 -15.41
CA ALA A 247 -4.45 -16.97 -15.13
C ALA A 247 -3.72 -16.06 -14.13
N TRP A 248 -2.94 -16.62 -13.19
CA TRP A 248 -2.21 -15.82 -12.22
C TRP A 248 -0.96 -15.15 -12.78
N PHE A 249 -0.36 -15.75 -13.81
CA PHE A 249 0.87 -15.25 -14.42
C PHE A 249 0.64 -14.61 -15.79
N SER A 250 -0.57 -14.71 -16.35
CA SER A 250 -0.94 -14.12 -17.64
C SER A 250 -1.43 -12.67 -17.55
N GLY A 251 -1.06 -11.87 -18.54
CA GLY A 251 -1.60 -10.53 -18.79
C GLY A 251 -0.70 -9.38 -18.31
N ASP A 252 -1.04 -8.17 -18.77
CA ASP A 252 -0.30 -6.91 -18.52
C ASP A 252 -0.08 -6.56 -17.02
N ASP A 253 -0.70 -7.30 -16.10
CA ASP A 253 -0.58 -7.15 -14.64
C ASP A 253 0.65 -7.89 -14.05
N PHE A 254 1.41 -8.65 -14.86
CA PHE A 254 2.68 -9.29 -14.46
C PHE A 254 3.91 -8.61 -15.09
N GLU A 255 3.96 -7.26 -15.14
CA GLU A 255 5.26 -6.58 -15.21
C GLU A 255 5.94 -6.64 -13.84
N LEU A 256 7.17 -7.15 -13.77
CA LEU A 256 7.93 -7.12 -12.52
C LEU A 256 8.14 -5.66 -12.09
N PRO A 257 7.63 -5.26 -10.91
CA PRO A 257 7.77 -3.90 -10.43
C PRO A 257 9.25 -3.60 -10.16
N VAL A 258 9.69 -2.41 -10.53
CA VAL A 258 11.05 -1.96 -10.23
C VAL A 258 11.12 -1.59 -8.76
N VAL A 259 11.86 -2.39 -7.98
CA VAL A 259 12.17 -2.09 -6.58
C VAL A 259 13.18 -0.94 -6.54
N VAL A 260 12.86 0.11 -5.81
CA VAL A 260 13.63 1.36 -5.79
C VAL A 260 13.96 1.79 -4.37
N ARG A 261 15.17 2.32 -4.19
CA ARG A 261 15.72 2.83 -2.92
C ARG A 261 16.12 4.30 -2.97
N GLU A 262 15.99 4.94 -4.14
CA GLU A 262 16.29 6.35 -4.35
C GLU A 262 15.39 6.96 -5.42
N SER A 263 15.18 8.29 -5.36
CA SER A 263 14.24 8.99 -6.25
C SER A 263 14.68 9.02 -7.71
N THR A 264 15.98 8.92 -8.00
CA THR A 264 16.50 8.83 -9.36
C THR A 264 16.00 7.58 -10.06
N ALA A 265 16.02 6.44 -9.36
CA ALA A 265 15.53 5.15 -9.86
C ALA A 265 14.00 5.14 -10.02
N VAL A 266 13.26 5.76 -9.09
CA VAL A 266 11.80 5.93 -9.20
C VAL A 266 11.46 6.62 -10.52
N ASN A 267 12.08 7.77 -10.79
CA ASN A 267 11.79 8.55 -11.99
C ASN A 267 12.24 7.87 -13.28
N ALA A 268 13.34 7.12 -13.26
CA ALA A 268 13.79 6.34 -14.41
C ALA A 268 12.76 5.26 -14.78
N ALA A 269 12.29 4.49 -13.81
CA ALA A 269 11.31 3.44 -14.04
C ALA A 269 9.94 3.98 -14.51
N LEU A 270 9.43 5.04 -13.86
CA LEU A 270 8.16 5.66 -14.26
C LEU A 270 8.24 6.32 -15.65
N LYS A 271 9.41 6.83 -16.05
CA LYS A 271 9.63 7.35 -17.41
C LYS A 271 9.48 6.24 -18.46
N ASP A 272 9.82 5.01 -18.11
CA ASP A 272 9.69 3.84 -18.98
C ASP A 272 8.29 3.19 -18.88
N GLY A 273 7.39 3.73 -18.05
CA GLY A 273 6.02 3.24 -17.88
C GLY A 273 5.86 2.10 -16.89
N LYS A 274 6.91 1.74 -16.16
CA LYS A 274 6.94 0.59 -15.24
C LYS A 274 6.32 0.91 -13.89
N ASP A 275 5.83 -0.13 -13.22
CA ASP A 275 5.45 -0.09 -11.81
C ASP A 275 6.68 0.07 -10.90
N VAL A 276 6.54 0.81 -9.80
CA VAL A 276 7.64 1.10 -8.85
C VAL A 276 7.26 0.78 -7.41
N TYR A 277 8.11 0.00 -6.73
CA TYR A 277 7.91 -0.42 -5.33
C TYR A 277 9.02 0.16 -4.45
N PHE A 278 8.64 0.88 -3.40
CA PHE A 278 9.62 1.47 -2.48
C PHE A 278 10.11 0.40 -1.52
N ALA A 279 11.41 0.10 -1.54
CA ALA A 279 12.03 -0.80 -0.57
C ALA A 279 12.26 -0.13 0.79
N ASP A 280 12.51 1.18 0.79
CA ASP A 280 12.72 1.99 2.00
C ASP A 280 12.02 3.35 1.84
N ASP A 281 12.09 4.20 2.87
CA ASP A 281 11.78 5.62 2.76
C ASP A 281 12.65 6.28 1.67
N ILE A 282 12.00 6.98 0.74
CA ILE A 282 12.65 7.65 -0.38
C ILE A 282 12.81 9.13 -0.07
N SER A 283 14.04 9.54 0.20
CA SER A 283 14.43 10.95 0.15
C SER A 283 14.50 11.41 -1.30
N ALA A 284 13.61 12.32 -1.69
CA ALA A 284 13.51 12.79 -3.06
C ALA A 284 13.86 14.28 -3.17
N PRO A 285 15.11 14.63 -3.59
CA PRO A 285 15.40 16.00 -3.97
C PRO A 285 14.53 16.42 -5.16
N LEU A 286 14.33 17.73 -5.32
CA LEU A 286 13.71 18.30 -6.51
C LEU A 286 14.62 18.07 -7.72
N ALA A 287 14.46 16.95 -8.39
CA ALA A 287 15.37 16.48 -9.43
C ALA A 287 14.86 16.76 -10.85
N ASN A 288 13.56 16.99 -11.03
CA ASN A 288 12.95 17.13 -12.36
C ASN A 288 12.37 18.54 -12.56
N GLY A 289 12.89 19.24 -13.57
CA GLY A 289 12.16 20.36 -14.14
C GLY A 289 10.93 19.82 -14.86
N SER A 290 9.73 20.17 -14.39
CA SER A 290 8.50 19.86 -15.13
C SER A 290 8.49 20.54 -16.51
N ILE A 291 7.52 20.17 -17.35
CA ILE A 291 7.29 20.74 -18.70
C ILE A 291 7.17 22.29 -18.65
N TYR A 292 6.77 22.86 -17.51
CA TYR A 292 6.65 24.30 -17.29
C TYR A 292 7.72 24.90 -16.35
N GLY A 293 8.80 24.18 -16.05
CA GLY A 293 9.89 24.66 -15.20
C GLY A 293 9.57 24.69 -13.69
N THR A 294 8.48 24.03 -13.28
CA THR A 294 8.13 23.85 -11.86
C THR A 294 8.93 22.69 -11.27
N PRO A 295 9.63 22.88 -10.13
CA PRO A 295 10.42 21.82 -9.49
C PRO A 295 9.54 20.65 -9.03
N THR A 296 9.87 19.43 -9.43
CA THR A 296 9.10 18.22 -9.12
C THR A 296 10.03 17.12 -8.61
N ALA A 297 9.62 16.41 -7.57
CA ALA A 297 10.39 15.29 -7.01
C ALA A 297 10.15 13.99 -7.78
N ILE A 298 8.88 13.60 -8.00
CA ILE A 298 8.49 12.41 -8.78
C ILE A 298 7.51 12.78 -9.88
N THR A 299 7.72 12.25 -11.09
CA THR A 299 6.82 12.44 -12.24
C THR A 299 6.29 11.10 -12.76
N GLN A 300 4.98 10.89 -12.69
CA GLN A 300 4.25 9.75 -13.23
C GLN A 300 3.51 10.16 -14.51
N LYS A 301 4.19 10.09 -15.65
CA LYS A 301 3.64 10.56 -16.94
C LYS A 301 2.92 9.48 -17.75
N ASN A 302 3.40 8.24 -17.66
CA ASN A 302 2.96 7.15 -18.53
C ASN A 302 2.01 6.17 -17.84
N GLY A 303 1.37 6.57 -16.73
CA GLY A 303 0.54 5.67 -15.92
C GLY A 303 1.34 4.82 -14.95
N GLY A 304 0.97 3.54 -14.83
CA GLY A 304 1.61 2.57 -13.92
C GLY A 304 1.20 2.75 -12.45
N VAL A 305 1.92 2.05 -11.57
CA VAL A 305 1.70 2.03 -10.12
C VAL A 305 2.91 2.58 -9.37
N ILE A 306 2.68 3.53 -8.47
CA ILE A 306 3.60 3.87 -7.38
C ILE A 306 3.08 3.19 -6.11
N ASP A 307 3.75 2.15 -5.63
CA ASP A 307 3.42 1.48 -4.37
C ASP A 307 4.50 1.76 -3.32
N GLY A 308 4.15 2.57 -2.33
CA GLY A 308 5.05 2.90 -1.23
C GLY A 308 5.33 1.71 -0.29
N LYS A 309 4.55 0.62 -0.37
CA LYS A 309 4.63 -0.54 0.54
C LYS A 309 4.58 -0.20 2.05
N GLY A 310 4.12 1.01 2.38
CA GLY A 310 4.09 1.54 3.75
C GLY A 310 5.22 2.50 4.09
N ASN A 311 6.18 2.69 3.19
CA ASN A 311 7.29 3.64 3.32
C ASN A 311 6.87 5.09 3.04
N GLU A 312 7.79 6.01 3.30
CA GLU A 312 7.61 7.44 3.16
C GLU A 312 8.28 7.99 1.89
N LEU A 313 7.65 8.98 1.27
CA LEU A 313 8.29 9.88 0.33
C LEU A 313 8.62 11.19 1.05
N VAL A 314 9.90 11.44 1.28
CA VAL A 314 10.39 12.62 1.99
C VAL A 314 10.90 13.63 0.98
N VAL A 315 10.17 14.74 0.82
CA VAL A 315 10.56 15.83 -0.10
C VAL A 315 11.06 17.02 0.70
N GLU A 316 12.38 17.18 0.73
CA GLU A 316 13.04 18.34 1.31
C GLU A 316 13.02 19.51 0.33
N THR A 317 12.10 20.45 0.55
CA THR A 317 11.97 21.65 -0.29
C THR A 317 11.59 22.88 0.52
N THR A 318 12.10 24.04 0.10
CA THR A 318 11.65 25.37 0.54
C THR A 318 10.82 26.09 -0.54
N ALA A 319 10.65 25.47 -1.70
CA ALA A 319 9.94 26.05 -2.83
C ALA A 319 8.43 25.79 -2.74
N TYR A 320 7.65 26.87 -2.65
CA TYR A 320 6.19 26.83 -2.56
C TYR A 320 5.50 26.22 -3.79
N ASN A 321 6.07 26.38 -4.98
CA ASN A 321 5.50 25.79 -6.19
C ASN A 321 5.97 24.35 -6.43
N ALA A 322 6.79 23.75 -5.56
CA ALA A 322 7.32 22.42 -5.79
C ALA A 322 6.26 21.32 -5.63
N TYR A 323 6.37 20.26 -6.42
CA TYR A 323 5.46 19.11 -6.39
C TYR A 323 6.18 17.89 -5.83
N ALA A 324 5.58 17.21 -4.85
CA ALA A 324 6.10 15.93 -4.41
C ALA A 324 5.86 14.86 -5.48
N ILE A 325 4.62 14.72 -5.96
CA ILE A 325 4.28 13.85 -7.09
C ILE A 325 3.47 14.65 -8.11
N GLU A 326 3.93 14.67 -9.36
CA GLU A 326 3.14 15.09 -10.51
C GLU A 326 2.66 13.85 -11.27
N THR A 327 1.35 13.64 -11.38
CA THR A 327 0.76 12.51 -12.09
C THR A 327 -0.12 12.94 -13.26
N TYR A 328 -0.06 12.16 -14.34
CA TYR A 328 -0.89 12.28 -15.53
C TYR A 328 -1.88 11.11 -15.62
N GLY A 329 -1.97 10.25 -14.60
CA GLY A 329 -2.74 9.01 -14.66
C GLY A 329 -2.07 7.87 -13.91
N GLY A 330 -2.83 6.81 -13.60
CA GLY A 330 -2.31 5.62 -12.92
C GLY A 330 -2.66 5.54 -11.44
N THR A 331 -1.95 4.67 -10.71
CA THR A 331 -2.21 4.38 -9.30
C THR A 331 -1.09 4.88 -8.40
N ILE A 332 -1.46 5.45 -7.26
CA ILE A 332 -0.54 5.77 -6.14
C ILE A 332 -1.10 5.12 -4.88
N LYS A 333 -0.35 4.23 -4.23
CA LYS A 333 -0.86 3.47 -3.09
C LYS A 333 0.15 3.19 -1.99
N ASN A 334 -0.37 2.95 -0.78
CA ASN A 334 0.41 2.56 0.43
C ASN A 334 1.61 3.48 0.71
N LEU A 335 1.41 4.80 0.61
CA LEU A 335 2.51 5.77 0.66
C LEU A 335 2.17 6.89 1.63
N SER A 336 3.16 7.30 2.44
CA SER A 336 3.06 8.55 3.21
C SER A 336 3.93 9.62 2.55
N ILE A 337 3.32 10.73 2.13
CA ILE A 337 4.03 11.85 1.52
C ILE A 337 4.29 12.91 2.58
N LYS A 338 5.56 13.13 2.89
CA LYS A 338 6.02 14.15 3.83
C LYS A 338 6.74 15.26 3.10
N THR A 339 6.19 16.46 3.21
CA THR A 339 6.87 17.66 2.71
C THR A 339 6.50 18.86 3.56
N ALA A 340 7.49 19.68 3.92
CA ALA A 340 7.28 20.84 4.78
C ALA A 340 6.68 22.04 4.03
N MET A 341 6.82 22.09 2.69
CA MET A 341 6.36 23.17 1.83
C MET A 341 5.96 22.60 0.46
N GLY A 342 5.26 23.39 -0.34
CA GLY A 342 4.91 22.96 -1.71
C GLY A 342 3.56 22.25 -1.79
N ARG A 343 3.48 21.30 -2.71
CA ARG A 343 2.27 20.53 -3.04
C ARG A 343 2.54 19.03 -2.91
N GLY A 344 1.57 18.29 -2.39
CA GLY A 344 1.62 16.83 -2.27
C GLY A 344 1.48 16.16 -3.64
N ILE A 345 0.25 15.83 -4.03
CA ILE A 345 -0.04 15.22 -5.33
C ILE A 345 -0.67 16.26 -6.26
N VAL A 346 -0.07 16.41 -7.44
CA VAL A 346 -0.55 17.30 -8.50
C VAL A 346 -0.98 16.47 -9.70
N ILE A 347 -2.22 16.62 -10.13
CA ILE A 347 -2.77 16.00 -11.34
C ILE A 347 -2.66 17.00 -12.50
N SER A 348 -1.80 16.69 -13.47
CA SER A 348 -1.52 17.53 -14.63
C SER A 348 -2.03 16.85 -15.89
N SER A 349 -2.99 17.46 -16.60
CA SER A 349 -3.49 17.00 -17.92
C SER A 349 -3.63 15.47 -18.04
N PRO A 350 -4.49 14.84 -17.21
CA PRO A 350 -4.48 13.39 -17.09
C PRO A 350 -4.90 12.69 -18.37
N THR A 351 -4.13 11.68 -18.77
CA THR A 351 -4.32 10.84 -19.97
C THR A 351 -5.08 9.55 -19.64
N SER A 352 -5.03 9.08 -18.39
CA SER A 352 -5.82 7.96 -17.85
C SER A 352 -6.45 8.32 -16.50
N ASP A 353 -7.31 7.43 -15.99
CA ASP A 353 -7.94 7.59 -14.68
C ASP A 353 -6.89 7.50 -13.56
N ILE A 354 -7.19 8.13 -12.43
CA ILE A 354 -6.31 8.23 -11.27
C ILE A 354 -6.94 7.49 -10.10
N LEU A 355 -6.16 6.58 -9.52
CA LEU A 355 -6.49 5.89 -8.27
C LEU A 355 -5.47 6.26 -7.19
N ILE A 356 -5.96 6.77 -6.06
CA ILE A 356 -5.17 6.99 -4.85
C ILE A 356 -5.71 6.08 -3.75
N GLU A 357 -4.91 5.18 -3.22
CA GLU A 357 -5.36 4.14 -2.29
C GLU A 357 -4.44 4.03 -1.08
N ASN A 358 -4.97 4.20 0.13
CA ASN A 358 -4.17 4.11 1.36
C ASN A 358 -2.93 5.04 1.33
N VAL A 359 -3.15 6.32 1.00
CA VAL A 359 -2.12 7.35 0.96
C VAL A 359 -2.35 8.37 2.07
N VAL A 360 -1.27 8.80 2.72
CA VAL A 360 -1.29 9.90 3.69
C VAL A 360 -0.56 11.09 3.07
N ILE A 361 -1.23 12.24 3.02
CA ILE A 361 -0.63 13.51 2.59
C ILE A 361 -0.76 14.49 3.75
N ASP A 362 0.38 14.91 4.31
CA ASP A 362 0.41 15.86 5.40
C ASP A 362 1.69 16.73 5.34
N GLY A 363 1.56 18.00 5.73
CA GLY A 363 2.63 19.00 5.63
C GLY A 363 2.52 20.03 4.48
N PRO A 364 2.20 19.68 3.21
CA PRO A 364 2.22 20.66 2.12
C PRO A 364 1.13 21.71 2.24
N GLY A 365 1.38 22.90 1.69
CA GLY A 365 0.35 23.94 1.57
C GLY A 365 -0.85 23.47 0.72
N TYR A 366 -0.60 22.70 -0.34
CA TYR A 366 -1.66 22.01 -1.10
C TYR A 366 -1.48 20.50 -1.00
N ALA A 367 -2.47 19.79 -0.47
CA ALA A 367 -2.40 18.34 -0.32
C ALA A 367 -2.60 17.63 -1.66
N LEU A 368 -3.69 17.93 -2.34
CA LEU A 368 -4.10 17.31 -3.59
C LEU A 368 -4.70 18.36 -4.53
N ASN A 369 -4.13 18.54 -5.72
CA ASN A 369 -4.65 19.55 -6.63
C ASN A 369 -4.50 19.20 -8.11
N THR A 370 -5.32 19.83 -8.95
CA THR A 370 -5.22 19.76 -10.41
C THR A 370 -4.63 21.06 -10.95
N THR A 371 -3.78 20.99 -11.96
CA THR A 371 -3.25 22.17 -12.68
C THR A 371 -3.91 22.37 -14.04
N GLU A 372 -4.27 21.28 -14.73
CA GLU A 372 -4.76 21.29 -16.11
C GLU A 372 -5.89 20.26 -16.34
N TYR A 373 -6.61 20.40 -17.45
CA TYR A 373 -7.89 19.72 -17.72
C TYR A 373 -7.68 18.45 -18.57
N GLY A 374 -8.26 17.32 -18.16
CA GLY A 374 -8.14 16.05 -18.91
C GLY A 374 -9.42 15.20 -18.96
N ALA A 375 -10.49 15.61 -18.26
CA ALA A 375 -11.76 14.90 -18.20
C ALA A 375 -11.63 13.40 -17.83
N LYS A 376 -10.75 13.09 -16.87
CA LYS A 376 -10.55 11.75 -16.30
C LYS A 376 -11.18 11.62 -14.92
N ASN A 377 -11.35 10.39 -14.48
CA ASN A 377 -11.89 10.10 -13.16
C ASN A 377 -10.78 10.12 -12.11
N LEU A 378 -11.08 10.68 -10.95
CA LEU A 378 -10.25 10.57 -9.75
C LEU A 378 -11.03 9.79 -8.69
N VAL A 379 -10.45 8.68 -8.24
CA VAL A 379 -10.96 7.90 -7.12
C VAL A 379 -9.90 7.88 -6.02
N VAL A 380 -10.30 8.29 -4.82
CA VAL A 380 -9.43 8.29 -3.65
C VAL A 380 -10.05 7.48 -2.53
N ASN A 381 -9.35 6.45 -2.09
CA ASN A 381 -9.84 5.45 -1.16
C ASN A 381 -8.94 5.36 0.08
N ASN A 382 -9.55 5.16 1.25
CA ASN A 382 -8.86 4.77 2.49
C ASN A 382 -7.66 5.67 2.83
N SER A 383 -7.72 6.95 2.46
CA SER A 383 -6.58 7.87 2.50
C SER A 383 -6.77 8.94 3.55
N THR A 384 -5.69 9.63 3.91
CA THR A 384 -5.72 10.83 4.77
C THR A 384 -5.18 12.01 3.99
N ILE A 385 -5.97 13.08 3.89
CA ILE A 385 -5.63 14.29 3.14
C ILE A 385 -5.72 15.48 4.08
N ASN A 386 -4.56 15.95 4.53
CA ASN A 386 -4.46 17.10 5.42
C ASN A 386 -3.95 18.32 4.64
N GLY A 387 -4.74 19.39 4.61
CA GLY A 387 -4.41 20.60 3.85
C GLY A 387 -5.41 20.97 2.76
N TRP A 388 -5.05 22.02 2.01
CA TRP A 388 -5.85 22.53 0.91
C TRP A 388 -5.94 21.49 -0.23
N THR A 389 -7.15 21.07 -0.57
CA THR A 389 -7.45 20.30 -1.79
C THR A 389 -8.14 21.16 -2.86
N SER A 390 -7.68 21.14 -4.12
CA SER A 390 -8.22 22.01 -5.19
C SER A 390 -8.38 21.27 -6.52
N LEU A 391 -9.62 21.02 -6.95
CA LEU A 391 -9.90 20.09 -8.05
C LEU A 391 -10.72 20.74 -9.17
N ALA A 392 -10.20 20.69 -10.38
CA ALA A 392 -10.80 21.22 -11.60
C ALA A 392 -10.53 20.29 -12.79
N GLY A 393 -11.40 20.32 -13.80
CA GLY A 393 -11.15 19.65 -15.08
C GLY A 393 -11.16 18.12 -15.09
N LEU A 394 -11.71 17.50 -14.05
CA LEU A 394 -11.95 16.07 -13.95
C LEU A 394 -13.38 15.74 -14.36
N ALA A 395 -13.60 14.54 -14.91
CA ALA A 395 -14.93 14.06 -15.30
C ALA A 395 -15.76 13.65 -14.09
N SER A 396 -15.12 12.98 -13.12
CA SER A 396 -15.71 12.66 -11.83
C SER A 396 -14.64 12.65 -10.75
N VAL A 397 -15.06 12.95 -9.52
CA VAL A 397 -14.22 12.90 -8.34
C VAL A 397 -14.97 12.16 -7.25
N THR A 398 -14.37 11.08 -6.74
CA THR A 398 -14.94 10.30 -5.64
C THR A 398 -13.92 10.09 -4.54
N PHE A 399 -14.32 10.37 -3.30
CA PHE A 399 -13.58 10.04 -2.10
C PHE A 399 -14.35 8.95 -1.33
N ASN A 400 -13.73 7.83 -1.04
CA ASN A 400 -14.30 6.74 -0.26
C ASN A 400 -13.46 6.50 1.00
N ASN A 401 -14.09 6.52 2.17
CA ASN A 401 -13.42 6.22 3.44
C ASN A 401 -12.16 7.08 3.67
N THR A 402 -12.18 8.33 3.19
CA THR A 402 -11.05 9.26 3.27
C THR A 402 -11.24 10.21 4.45
N SER A 403 -10.17 10.41 5.22
CA SER A 403 -10.10 11.39 6.31
C SER A 403 -9.55 12.71 5.80
N PHE A 404 -10.18 13.81 6.17
CA PHE A 404 -9.77 15.16 5.83
C PHE A 404 -9.48 15.96 7.09
N GLY A 405 -8.34 16.62 7.13
CA GLY A 405 -7.88 17.36 8.31
C GLY A 405 -7.09 18.62 8.01
N GLU A 406 -6.70 19.29 9.08
CA GLU A 406 -5.76 20.41 9.08
C GLU A 406 -4.36 19.94 8.74
N ASN A 407 -3.70 20.63 7.81
CA ASN A 407 -2.28 20.48 7.57
C ASN A 407 -1.49 20.70 8.87
N SER A 408 -0.76 19.67 9.31
CA SER A 408 -0.01 19.72 10.58
C SER A 408 1.08 20.80 10.59
N ALA A 409 1.62 21.18 9.42
CA ALA A 409 2.60 22.24 9.28
C ALA A 409 1.98 23.66 9.34
N LYS A 410 0.64 23.77 9.29
CA LYS A 410 -0.10 25.05 9.33
C LYS A 410 0.43 26.06 8.31
N TYR A 411 0.74 25.57 7.12
CA TYR A 411 1.45 26.33 6.10
C TYR A 411 0.80 27.69 5.84
N TRP A 412 -0.51 27.72 5.64
CA TRP A 412 -1.23 28.94 5.27
C TRP A 412 -1.42 29.89 6.44
N GLN A 413 -1.69 29.38 7.63
CA GLN A 413 -1.70 30.20 8.84
C GLN A 413 -0.35 30.86 9.10
N ASN A 414 0.75 30.15 8.86
CA ASN A 414 2.10 30.72 8.95
C ASN A 414 2.35 31.80 7.89
N MET A 415 1.60 31.79 6.78
CA MET A 415 1.59 32.83 5.75
C MET A 415 0.58 33.97 6.03
N GLY A 416 -0.10 33.95 7.19
CA GLY A 416 -1.05 34.98 7.61
C GLY A 416 -2.48 34.80 7.10
N TYR A 417 -2.79 33.65 6.51
CA TYR A 417 -4.15 33.30 6.11
C TYR A 417 -4.97 32.74 7.28
N GLY A 418 -6.29 32.69 7.13
CA GLY A 418 -7.17 32.09 8.14
C GLY A 418 -6.97 30.57 8.26
N LYS A 419 -7.37 30.00 9.40
CA LYS A 419 -7.26 28.56 9.70
C LYS A 419 -7.78 27.66 8.57
N HIS A 420 -8.93 28.01 7.98
CA HIS A 420 -9.57 27.20 6.95
C HIS A 420 -8.65 26.89 5.75
N TYR A 421 -7.67 27.74 5.43
CA TYR A 421 -6.76 27.48 4.32
C TYR A 421 -5.86 26.24 4.51
N ASP A 422 -5.65 25.81 5.75
CA ASP A 422 -4.97 24.56 6.08
C ASP A 422 -5.94 23.37 6.23
N CYS A 423 -7.26 23.58 6.18
CA CYS A 423 -8.28 22.54 6.31
C CYS A 423 -9.48 22.78 5.37
N LEU A 424 -9.24 22.79 4.05
CA LEU A 424 -10.31 23.01 3.08
C LEU A 424 -10.21 22.15 1.82
N ILE A 425 -11.37 22.04 1.15
CA ILE A 425 -11.47 21.64 -0.24
C ILE A 425 -12.17 22.73 -1.06
N ARG A 426 -11.61 23.06 -2.21
CA ARG A 426 -12.17 24.00 -3.19
C ARG A 426 -12.37 23.31 -4.54
N PRO A 427 -13.53 22.68 -4.77
CA PRO A 427 -13.82 21.99 -6.02
C PRO A 427 -14.48 22.92 -7.06
N TYR A 428 -14.06 22.77 -8.30
CA TYR A 428 -14.65 23.44 -9.48
C TYR A 428 -15.59 22.51 -10.26
N CYS A 429 -15.62 21.23 -9.90
CA CYS A 429 -16.43 20.15 -10.46
C CYS A 429 -17.20 19.41 -9.35
N GLY A 430 -18.14 18.53 -9.72
CA GLY A 430 -18.88 17.71 -8.77
C GLY A 430 -17.98 16.72 -8.05
N VAL A 431 -18.25 16.50 -6.77
CA VAL A 431 -17.47 15.59 -5.90
C VAL A 431 -18.43 14.74 -5.08
N GLU A 432 -18.19 13.43 -5.04
CA GLU A 432 -18.90 12.51 -4.14
C GLU A 432 -17.97 12.06 -3.02
N PHE A 433 -18.42 12.26 -1.78
CA PHE A 433 -17.77 11.79 -0.57
C PHE A 433 -18.60 10.66 0.02
N ASN A 434 -18.03 9.47 0.12
CA ASN A 434 -18.67 8.28 0.66
C ASN A 434 -17.96 7.85 1.93
N SER A 435 -18.66 7.89 3.06
CA SER A 435 -18.11 7.49 4.37
C SER A 435 -16.80 8.20 4.75
N CYS A 436 -16.61 9.43 4.25
CA CYS A 436 -15.48 10.27 4.61
C CYS A 436 -15.61 10.83 6.04
N VAL A 437 -14.47 11.09 6.66
CA VAL A 437 -14.38 11.74 7.97
C VAL A 437 -13.78 13.13 7.77
N PHE A 438 -14.44 14.16 8.30
CA PHE A 438 -13.94 15.53 8.29
C PHE A 438 -13.60 15.95 9.71
N GLU A 439 -12.43 16.56 9.90
CA GLU A 439 -12.09 17.28 11.13
C GLU A 439 -13.09 18.41 11.40
N GLU A 440 -13.26 18.78 12.67
CA GLU A 440 -14.09 19.94 13.03
C GLU A 440 -13.58 21.22 12.36
N GLU A 441 -14.51 22.06 11.92
CA GLU A 441 -14.26 23.32 11.21
C GLU A 441 -13.65 23.13 9.80
N TYR A 442 -13.68 21.93 9.24
CA TYR A 442 -13.30 21.70 7.85
C TYR A 442 -14.17 22.54 6.91
N CYS A 443 -13.54 23.15 5.90
CA CYS A 443 -14.22 24.08 4.99
C CYS A 443 -14.45 23.49 3.60
N LEU A 444 -15.73 23.45 3.20
CA LEU A 444 -16.15 23.26 1.81
C LEU A 444 -16.25 24.65 1.15
N LEU A 445 -15.16 25.07 0.52
CA LEU A 445 -15.10 26.35 -0.21
C LEU A 445 -15.68 26.15 -1.61
N LEU A 446 -17.00 26.31 -1.75
CA LEU A 446 -17.72 26.02 -2.99
C LEU A 446 -17.86 27.23 -3.91
N ASP A 447 -17.25 28.38 -3.57
CA ASP A 447 -17.39 29.68 -4.24
C ASP A 447 -17.21 29.65 -5.77
N SER A 448 -16.49 28.65 -6.28
CA SER A 448 -16.17 28.47 -7.70
C SER A 448 -16.76 27.19 -8.32
N LEU A 449 -17.62 26.47 -7.59
CA LEU A 449 -18.23 25.23 -8.04
C LEU A 449 -19.11 25.48 -9.27
N GLY A 450 -18.86 24.76 -10.37
CA GLY A 450 -19.54 24.96 -11.66
C GLY A 450 -21.07 24.89 -11.59
N ALA A 451 -21.74 25.56 -12.53
CA ALA A 451 -23.19 25.50 -12.66
C ALA A 451 -23.66 24.05 -12.89
N GLY A 452 -24.69 23.61 -12.16
CA GLY A 452 -25.21 22.24 -12.22
C GLY A 452 -24.35 21.16 -11.54
N GLN A 453 -23.13 21.51 -11.10
CA GLN A 453 -22.27 20.61 -10.32
C GLN A 453 -22.72 20.57 -8.86
N LYS A 454 -22.54 19.40 -8.22
CA LYS A 454 -22.94 19.18 -6.83
C LYS A 454 -21.89 18.45 -6.03
N ILE A 455 -21.89 18.74 -4.74
CA ILE A 455 -21.20 17.99 -3.71
C ILE A 455 -22.18 16.98 -3.11
N ILE A 456 -21.78 15.73 -3.02
CA ILE A 456 -22.57 14.68 -2.38
C ILE A 456 -21.83 14.24 -1.13
N LEU A 457 -22.47 14.41 0.03
CA LEU A 457 -21.99 13.91 1.31
C LEU A 457 -22.83 12.69 1.68
N ASN A 458 -22.30 11.50 1.41
CA ASN A 458 -22.96 10.22 1.66
C ASN A 458 -22.35 9.54 2.88
N ASN A 459 -23.11 9.46 3.97
CA ASN A 459 -22.67 8.84 5.22
C ASN A 459 -21.35 9.40 5.79
N CYS A 460 -21.04 10.67 5.51
CA CYS A 460 -19.87 11.36 6.05
C CYS A 460 -20.03 11.74 7.51
N THR A 461 -18.93 11.80 8.26
CA THR A 461 -18.95 12.07 9.70
C THR A 461 -17.94 13.13 10.12
N THR A 462 -18.20 13.77 11.25
CA THR A 462 -17.23 14.55 12.03
C THR A 462 -17.32 14.07 13.47
N ASN A 463 -16.19 13.74 14.10
CA ASN A 463 -16.14 13.19 15.45
C ASN A 463 -17.12 12.01 15.67
N GLY A 464 -17.23 11.13 14.67
CA GLY A 464 -18.14 9.97 14.67
C GLY A 464 -19.63 10.30 14.49
N THR A 465 -20.00 11.57 14.39
CA THR A 465 -21.39 12.00 14.16
C THR A 465 -21.66 12.22 12.67
N LYS A 466 -22.76 11.66 12.15
CA LYS A 466 -23.16 11.84 10.74
C LYS A 466 -23.51 13.30 10.43
N ILE A 467 -22.96 13.81 9.32
CA ILE A 467 -23.25 15.14 8.78
C ILE A 467 -24.56 15.07 7.98
N THR A 468 -25.46 16.01 8.25
CA THR A 468 -26.81 16.11 7.66
C THR A 468 -27.14 17.57 7.37
N ALA A 469 -28.15 17.80 6.53
CA ALA A 469 -28.65 19.15 6.25
C ALA A 469 -29.10 19.92 7.52
N SER A 470 -29.48 19.23 8.60
CA SER A 470 -29.94 19.86 9.85
C SER A 470 -28.83 20.19 10.85
N ASN A 471 -27.63 19.62 10.70
CA ASN A 471 -26.56 19.76 11.70
C ASN A 471 -25.20 20.19 11.13
N TYR A 472 -25.06 20.32 9.81
CA TYR A 472 -23.74 20.55 9.17
C TYR A 472 -23.01 21.79 9.72
N GLU A 473 -23.73 22.88 10.03
CA GLU A 473 -23.16 24.15 10.53
C GLU A 473 -22.47 24.02 11.90
N SER A 474 -22.74 22.94 12.64
CA SER A 474 -22.06 22.67 13.91
C SER A 474 -20.70 21.99 13.73
N TYR A 475 -20.39 21.51 12.53
CA TYR A 475 -19.23 20.65 12.27
C TYR A 475 -18.33 21.16 11.15
N ILE A 476 -18.92 21.64 10.05
CA ILE A 476 -18.20 22.08 8.85
C ILE A 476 -18.69 23.44 8.38
N THR A 477 -17.79 24.20 7.76
CA THR A 477 -18.11 25.46 7.08
C THR A 477 -18.39 25.20 5.61
N ILE A 478 -19.44 25.81 5.06
CA ILE A 478 -19.76 25.74 3.63
C ILE A 478 -19.87 27.16 3.07
N GLU A 479 -18.97 27.53 2.16
CA GLU A 479 -19.02 28.81 1.44
C GLU A 479 -19.65 28.60 0.07
N LEU A 480 -20.84 29.18 -0.15
CA LEU A 480 -21.62 29.00 -1.38
C LEU A 480 -21.23 30.03 -2.46
N PRO A 481 -21.39 29.70 -3.75
CA PRO A 481 -21.30 30.70 -4.80
C PRO A 481 -22.35 31.78 -4.68
N ALA A 482 -22.00 32.96 -5.18
CA ALA A 482 -22.91 34.08 -5.27
C ALA A 482 -24.24 33.66 -5.96
N GLY A 483 -25.35 33.87 -5.27
CA GLY A 483 -26.69 33.61 -5.80
C GLY A 483 -27.12 32.14 -5.84
N ARG A 484 -26.36 31.20 -5.25
CA ARG A 484 -26.77 29.80 -5.11
C ARG A 484 -27.08 29.43 -3.66
N THR A 485 -28.03 28.53 -3.47
CA THR A 485 -28.43 28.00 -2.16
C THR A 485 -27.68 26.71 -1.84
N LEU A 486 -27.79 26.25 -0.59
CA LEU A 486 -27.22 24.97 -0.16
C LEU A 486 -27.76 23.79 -0.99
N ALA A 487 -29.07 23.75 -1.26
CA ALA A 487 -29.69 22.66 -2.02
C ALA A 487 -29.26 22.63 -3.50
N ASP A 488 -28.86 23.79 -4.04
CA ASP A 488 -28.29 23.87 -5.39
C ASP A 488 -26.92 23.18 -5.45
N CYS A 489 -26.15 23.26 -4.37
CA CYS A 489 -24.74 22.88 -4.35
C CYS A 489 -24.45 21.55 -3.64
N VAL A 490 -25.26 21.15 -2.65
CA VAL A 490 -24.94 20.03 -1.74
C VAL A 490 -26.12 19.08 -1.62
N ILE A 491 -25.84 17.77 -1.66
CA ILE A 491 -26.76 16.68 -1.37
C ILE A 491 -26.22 15.90 -0.18
N PHE A 492 -27.01 15.75 0.86
CA PHE A 492 -26.71 14.88 2.01
C PHE A 492 -27.44 13.54 1.83
N LYS A 493 -26.72 12.41 1.90
CA LYS A 493 -27.26 11.04 1.80
C LYS A 493 -26.96 10.22 3.04
#